data_AF-A0A3B0YW78-F1
#
_entry.id   AF-A0A3B0YW78-F1
#
_cell.length_a   1.000
_cell.length_b   1.000
_cell.length_c   1.000
_cell.angle_alpha   90.00
_cell.angle_beta   90.00
_cell.angle_gamma   90.00
#
_symmetry.space_group_name_H-M   'P 1'
#
loop_
_entity.id
_entity.type
_entity.pdbx_description
1 polymer ?
#
loop_
_entity_poly.entity_id
_entity_poly.type
_entity_poly.pdbx_seq_one_letter_code
_entity_poly.pdbx_strand_id
1 'polypeptide(L)'
;MSRITNAGRKTAVALAFAVCGFMSSAAIAGKDVGKGHDHRTFLADGKIDYGKIGDSYTADLVMYLAGNQFMVMEDLIGAFQKRNPDIKSVFVETIPPGQILKGQILKQGKIAGQKIARNPDLFASVNVNHLKKLHA
;
A
#
# COMPACT_ATOMS: atom_id res chain seq x y z
N MET A 1 -49.17 -46.67 -0.70
CA MET A 1 -49.62 -45.76 -1.78
C MET A 1 -50.57 -44.75 -1.17
N SER A 2 -50.08 -43.59 -0.73
CA SER A 2 -50.93 -42.54 -0.17
C SER A 2 -50.42 -41.19 -0.67
N ARG A 3 -51.25 -40.56 -1.50
CA ARG A 3 -50.97 -39.28 -2.16
C ARG A 3 -51.23 -38.16 -1.16
N ILE A 4 -50.20 -37.39 -0.82
CA ILE A 4 -50.34 -36.15 -0.05
C ILE A 4 -50.86 -35.07 -1.01
N THR A 5 -52.08 -34.61 -0.75
CA THR A 5 -52.75 -33.50 -1.42
C THR A 5 -52.08 -32.17 -1.07
N ASN A 6 -51.72 -31.42 -2.11
CA ASN A 6 -51.17 -30.06 -2.06
C ASN A 6 -52.28 -29.07 -1.66
N ALA A 7 -52.11 -28.36 -0.55
CA ALA A 7 -52.94 -27.22 -0.15
C ALA A 7 -52.04 -25.97 -0.12
N GLY A 8 -52.17 -25.14 -1.14
CA GLY A 8 -51.42 -23.90 -1.24
C GLY A 8 -51.82 -22.87 -0.20
N ARG A 9 -50.85 -22.11 0.31
CA ARG A 9 -50.91 -20.64 0.37
C ARG A 9 -49.62 -20.04 0.94
N LYS A 10 -49.16 -19.02 0.21
CA LYS A 10 -48.49 -17.79 0.68
C LYS A 10 -46.99 -17.89 0.97
N THR A 11 -46.23 -17.55 -0.09
CA THR A 11 -45.18 -16.53 -0.10
C THR A 11 -44.87 -15.89 1.25
N ALA A 12 -43.69 -16.23 1.78
CA ALA A 12 -42.88 -15.34 2.60
C ALA A 12 -41.42 -15.61 2.21
N VAL A 13 -40.94 -14.89 1.20
CA VAL A 13 -39.50 -14.80 0.95
C VAL A 13 -38.94 -13.95 2.09
N ALA A 14 -38.35 -14.61 3.08
CA ALA A 14 -37.58 -13.94 4.11
C ALA A 14 -36.32 -13.37 3.46
N LEU A 15 -36.31 -12.07 3.22
CA LEU A 15 -35.15 -11.33 2.77
C LEU A 15 -34.19 -11.21 3.96
N ALA A 16 -33.33 -12.21 4.13
CA ALA A 16 -32.23 -12.14 5.08
C ALA A 16 -31.17 -11.16 4.55
N PHE A 17 -31.32 -9.88 4.89
CA PHE A 17 -30.21 -8.93 4.86
C PHE A 17 -29.23 -9.31 5.98
N ALA A 18 -28.38 -10.29 5.72
CA ALA A 18 -27.16 -10.43 6.49
C ALA A 18 -26.26 -9.25 6.09
N VAL A 19 -26.29 -8.21 6.92
CA VAL A 19 -25.31 -7.12 6.91
C VAL A 19 -23.94 -7.76 7.13
N CYS A 20 -23.25 -8.13 6.05
CA CYS A 20 -21.81 -8.25 6.05
C CYS A 20 -21.29 -6.84 6.34
N GLY A 21 -21.14 -6.54 7.63
CA GLY A 21 -20.44 -5.36 8.08
C GLY A 21 -19.06 -5.41 7.49
N PHE A 22 -18.85 -4.67 6.39
CA PHE A 22 -17.54 -4.19 5.98
C PHE A 22 -17.05 -3.29 7.11
N MET A 23 -16.51 -3.91 8.16
CA MET A 23 -15.72 -3.19 9.15
C MET A 23 -14.54 -2.63 8.39
N SER A 24 -14.63 -1.32 8.12
CA SER A 24 -13.59 -0.53 7.49
C SER A 24 -12.30 -0.72 8.28
N SER A 25 -11.36 -1.49 7.73
CA SER A 25 -10.01 -1.70 8.28
C SER A 25 -9.16 -0.43 8.34
N ALA A 26 -9.72 0.74 7.98
CA ALA A 26 -9.03 2.02 8.00
C ALA A 26 -8.65 2.50 9.42
N ALA A 27 -9.27 1.97 10.48
CA ALA A 27 -9.09 2.50 11.83
C ALA A 27 -7.84 2.00 12.58
N ILE A 28 -7.13 0.98 12.07
CA ILE A 28 -5.96 0.40 12.77
C ILE A 28 -4.62 0.98 12.25
N ALA A 29 -4.60 1.66 11.10
CA ALA A 29 -3.38 2.06 10.40
C ALA A 29 -2.60 3.26 10.99
N GLY A 30 -2.99 3.77 12.17
CA GLY A 30 -2.45 5.03 12.71
C GLY A 30 -1.28 4.90 13.70
N LYS A 31 -1.12 3.75 14.38
CA LYS A 31 -0.23 3.66 15.55
C LYS A 31 1.22 3.28 15.24
N ASP A 32 1.49 2.74 14.05
CA ASP A 32 2.81 2.16 13.71
C ASP A 32 3.56 2.89 12.59
N VAL A 33 3.04 4.04 12.14
CA VAL A 33 3.65 4.85 11.06
C VAL A 33 5.08 5.26 11.44
N GLY A 34 6.06 4.75 10.68
CA GLY A 34 7.48 5.06 10.88
C GLY A 34 8.17 4.27 12.00
N LYS A 35 7.56 3.18 12.49
CA LYS A 35 8.17 2.29 13.51
C LYS A 35 8.66 0.92 13.02
N GLY A 36 8.54 0.60 11.75
CA GLY A 36 9.11 -0.65 11.24
C GLY A 36 8.81 -0.88 9.77
N HIS A 37 9.73 -1.52 9.07
CA HIS A 37 9.70 -2.07 7.69
C HIS A 37 9.03 -1.27 6.54
N ASP A 38 8.43 -0.12 6.80
CA ASP A 38 7.79 0.74 5.81
C ASP A 38 8.83 1.36 4.88
N HIS A 39 10.04 1.59 5.40
CA HIS A 39 11.20 2.06 4.66
C HIS A 39 12.18 0.90 4.44
N ARG A 40 12.45 0.60 3.16
CA ARG A 40 13.37 -0.46 2.74
C ARG A 40 14.32 0.05 1.68
N THR A 41 15.58 -0.31 1.78
CA THR A 41 16.58 -0.07 0.73
C THR A 41 17.04 -1.41 0.21
N PHE A 42 16.74 -1.69 -1.06
CA PHE A 42 17.15 -2.90 -1.76
C PHE A 42 18.46 -2.66 -2.47
N LEU A 43 19.47 -3.47 -2.17
CA LEU A 43 20.78 -3.41 -2.79
C LEU A 43 20.91 -4.48 -3.87
N ALA A 44 21.67 -4.18 -4.93
CA ALA A 44 21.82 -5.07 -6.08
C ALA A 44 22.50 -6.41 -5.75
N ASP A 45 23.13 -6.54 -4.57
CA ASP A 45 23.67 -7.80 -4.04
C ASP A 45 22.61 -8.69 -3.36
N GLY A 46 21.36 -8.24 -3.30
CA GLY A 46 20.23 -8.92 -2.66
C GLY A 46 20.02 -8.56 -1.20
N LYS A 47 20.85 -7.68 -0.61
CA LYS A 47 20.67 -7.21 0.76
C LYS A 47 19.51 -6.20 0.86
N ILE A 48 18.77 -6.26 1.95
CA ILE A 48 17.69 -5.31 2.27
C ILE A 48 18.01 -4.64 3.61
N ASP A 49 18.18 -3.31 3.56
CA ASP A 49 18.29 -2.49 4.76
C ASP A 49 16.93 -1.90 5.14
N TYR A 50 16.62 -1.86 6.43
CA TYR A 50 15.33 -1.37 6.92
C TYR A 50 15.48 -0.10 7.75
N GLY A 51 14.51 0.81 7.65
CA GLY A 51 14.37 1.97 8.56
C GLY A 51 15.33 3.13 8.29
N LYS A 52 16.19 3.06 7.26
CA LYS A 52 17.11 4.13 6.88
C LYS A 52 16.43 5.16 5.97
N ILE A 53 15.65 6.08 6.55
CA ILE A 53 14.92 7.11 5.80
C ILE A 53 15.87 8.01 4.97
N GLY A 54 17.09 8.23 5.44
CA GLY A 54 18.11 9.02 4.75
C GLY A 54 18.50 8.48 3.36
N ASP A 55 18.33 7.19 3.11
CA ASP A 55 18.64 6.56 1.83
C ASP A 55 17.75 7.12 0.70
N SER A 56 16.59 7.71 1.04
CA SER A 56 15.73 8.42 0.08
C SER A 56 16.42 9.57 -0.67
N TYR A 57 17.55 10.09 -0.17
CA TYR A 57 18.31 11.17 -0.83
C TYR A 57 19.46 10.66 -1.70
N THR A 58 19.86 9.40 -1.54
CA THR A 58 21.09 8.88 -2.13
C THR A 58 20.90 7.60 -2.95
N ALA A 59 19.75 6.94 -2.83
CA ALA A 59 19.44 5.77 -3.64
C ALA A 59 19.34 6.14 -5.12
N ASP A 60 19.68 5.19 -5.99
CA ASP A 60 19.64 5.38 -7.45
C ASP A 60 18.19 5.45 -7.98
N LEU A 61 17.25 4.85 -7.24
CA LEU A 61 15.81 4.92 -7.53
C LEU A 61 15.02 5.05 -6.22
N VAL A 62 14.13 6.03 -6.14
CA VAL A 62 13.30 6.33 -4.98
C VAL A 62 11.82 6.13 -5.32
N MET A 63 11.16 5.21 -4.61
CA MET A 63 9.79 4.78 -4.90
C MET A 63 8.87 4.93 -3.69
N TYR A 64 7.76 5.65 -3.85
CA TYR A 64 6.72 5.78 -2.84
C TYR A 64 5.45 5.06 -3.31
N LEU A 65 4.98 4.08 -2.53
CA LEU A 65 3.93 3.15 -2.95
C LEU A 65 2.89 2.89 -1.87
N ALA A 66 1.70 2.47 -2.28
CA ALA A 66 0.59 2.24 -1.36
C ALA A 66 0.81 1.00 -0.50
N GLY A 67 0.31 1.05 0.75
CA GLY A 67 0.56 0.05 1.78
C GLY A 67 0.14 -1.38 1.46
N ASN A 68 -0.75 -1.59 0.49
CA ASN A 68 -1.16 -2.91 0.06
C ASN A 68 -0.18 -3.58 -0.93
N GLN A 69 0.85 -2.88 -1.41
CA GLN A 69 1.79 -3.37 -2.41
C GLN A 69 3.10 -3.89 -1.79
N PHE A 70 3.30 -3.75 -0.49
CA PHE A 70 4.57 -4.03 0.17
C PHE A 70 5.07 -5.47 0.01
N MET A 71 4.14 -6.43 -0.04
CA MET A 71 4.41 -7.88 -0.07
C MET A 71 5.16 -8.32 -1.32
N VAL A 72 4.94 -7.66 -2.47
CA VAL A 72 5.54 -8.07 -3.76
C VAL A 72 6.85 -7.34 -4.06
N MET A 73 7.18 -6.29 -3.29
CA MET A 73 8.28 -5.40 -3.65
C MET A 73 9.66 -6.07 -3.63
N GLU A 74 9.86 -7.06 -2.78
CA GLU A 74 11.14 -7.77 -2.70
C GLU A 74 11.43 -8.56 -3.98
N ASP A 75 10.50 -9.43 -4.38
CA ASP A 75 10.64 -10.20 -5.62
C ASP A 75 10.70 -9.28 -6.85
N LEU A 76 9.86 -8.24 -6.87
CA LEU A 76 9.78 -7.30 -7.99
C LEU A 76 11.08 -6.50 -8.16
N ILE A 77 11.60 -5.92 -7.07
CA ILE A 77 12.83 -5.13 -7.12
C ILE A 77 14.04 -6.02 -7.34
N GLY A 78 14.09 -7.20 -6.72
CA GLY A 78 15.15 -8.17 -6.99
C GLY A 78 15.20 -8.58 -8.47
N ALA A 79 14.04 -8.83 -9.09
CA ALA A 79 13.96 -9.10 -10.52
C ALA A 79 14.32 -7.88 -11.38
N PHE A 80 13.94 -6.67 -10.96
CA PHE A 80 14.26 -5.42 -11.63
C PHE A 80 15.77 -5.14 -11.62
N GLN A 81 16.45 -5.21 -10.47
CA GLN A 81 17.90 -4.96 -10.35
C GLN A 81 18.73 -6.01 -11.10
N LYS A 82 18.27 -7.27 -11.18
CA LYS A 82 18.91 -8.30 -12.03
C LYS A 82 18.89 -7.93 -13.51
N ARG A 83 17.88 -7.20 -13.98
CA ARG A 83 17.76 -6.73 -15.37
C ARG A 83 18.40 -5.36 -15.60
N ASN A 84 18.62 -4.57 -14.55
CA ASN A 84 19.16 -3.22 -14.58
C ASN A 84 20.33 -3.13 -13.59
N PRO A 85 21.48 -3.74 -13.91
CA PRO A 85 22.59 -3.89 -12.97
C PRO A 85 23.29 -2.58 -12.62
N ASP A 86 23.03 -1.50 -13.36
CA ASP A 86 23.46 -0.14 -13.08
C ASP A 86 22.74 0.48 -11.88
N ILE A 87 21.50 0.07 -11.60
CA ILE A 87 20.72 0.51 -10.44
C ILE A 87 21.14 -0.28 -9.19
N LYS A 88 22.06 0.28 -8.40
CA LYS A 88 22.68 -0.40 -7.24
C LYS A 88 21.80 -0.38 -6.00
N SER A 89 20.94 0.61 -5.88
CA SER A 89 20.12 0.85 -4.70
C SER A 89 18.73 1.35 -5.07
N VAL A 90 17.70 0.75 -4.47
CA VAL A 90 16.31 1.16 -4.62
C VAL A 90 15.73 1.42 -3.24
N PHE A 91 15.39 2.68 -2.95
CA PHE A 91 14.67 3.04 -1.74
C PHE A 91 13.17 2.93 -1.98
N VAL A 92 12.48 2.23 -1.09
CA VAL A 92 11.04 2.08 -1.08
C VAL A 92 10.48 2.62 0.21
N GLU A 93 9.47 3.47 0.08
CA GLU A 93 8.54 3.76 1.14
C GLU A 93 7.15 3.21 0.86
N THR A 94 6.69 2.38 1.79
CA THR A 94 5.34 1.84 1.84
C THR A 94 4.46 2.75 2.69
N ILE A 95 3.47 3.39 2.07
CA ILE A 95 2.63 4.39 2.71
C ILE A 95 1.31 3.75 3.14
N PRO A 96 0.95 3.76 4.43
CA PRO A 96 -0.32 3.21 4.90
C PRO A 96 -1.54 3.77 4.14
N PRO A 97 -2.55 2.93 3.85
CA PRO A 97 -3.77 3.37 3.18
C PRO A 97 -4.41 4.58 3.89
N GLY A 98 -4.83 5.57 3.09
CA GLY A 98 -5.44 6.80 3.61
C GLY A 98 -4.47 7.90 4.07
N GLN A 99 -3.16 7.61 4.18
CA GLN A 99 -2.15 8.60 4.58
C GLN A 99 -1.39 9.23 3.41
N ILE A 100 -1.40 8.53 2.26
CA ILE A 100 -0.81 8.95 0.98
C ILE A 100 -1.01 10.43 0.66
N LEU A 101 -2.28 10.88 0.54
CA LEU A 101 -2.55 12.27 0.18
C LEU A 101 -2.43 13.23 1.37
N LYS A 102 -2.94 12.86 2.55
CA LYS A 102 -3.13 13.81 3.66
C LYS A 102 -1.83 14.17 4.40
N GLY A 103 -0.85 13.27 4.40
CA GLY A 103 0.37 13.42 5.20
C GLY A 103 1.62 13.51 4.35
N GLN A 104 1.80 12.58 3.40
CA GLN A 104 3.11 12.40 2.79
C GLN A 104 3.32 13.17 1.50
N ILE A 105 2.30 13.27 0.64
CA ILE A 105 2.40 13.94 -0.66
C ILE A 105 2.09 15.42 -0.58
N LEU A 106 1.08 15.82 0.20
CA LEU A 106 0.69 17.23 0.26
C LEU A 106 1.41 18.00 1.37
N LYS A 107 2.01 17.33 2.36
CA LYS A 107 2.79 17.95 3.46
C LYS A 107 4.26 17.50 3.47
N GLN A 108 4.79 17.14 2.29
CA GLN A 108 6.07 16.49 2.02
C GLN A 108 7.28 16.95 2.87
N GLY A 109 8.19 15.99 3.07
CA GLY A 109 9.55 16.23 3.55
C GLY A 109 9.80 15.90 5.02
N LYS A 110 8.81 15.33 5.73
CA LYS A 110 9.02 14.69 7.03
C LYS A 110 8.10 13.48 7.25
N ILE A 111 8.66 12.39 7.78
CA ILE A 111 7.93 11.21 8.25
C ILE A 111 8.48 10.83 9.61
N ALA A 112 7.59 10.58 10.58
CA ALA A 112 7.98 10.29 11.97
C ALA A 112 9.03 11.29 12.52
N GLY A 113 8.96 12.56 12.10
CA GLY A 113 9.91 13.61 12.49
C GLY A 113 11.24 13.64 11.71
N GLN A 114 11.57 12.62 10.92
CA GLN A 114 12.77 12.55 10.09
C GLN A 114 12.52 13.14 8.71
N LYS A 115 13.53 13.81 8.13
CA LYS A 115 13.44 14.35 6.77
C LYS A 115 13.52 13.21 5.75
N ILE A 116 12.72 13.32 4.70
CA ILE A 116 12.72 12.40 3.56
C ILE A 116 12.74 13.20 2.25
N ALA A 117 13.23 12.61 1.16
CA ALA A 117 13.13 13.20 -0.17
C ALA A 117 11.68 13.58 -0.53
N ARG A 118 11.50 14.78 -1.10
CA ARG A 118 10.16 15.26 -1.46
C ARG A 118 9.68 14.73 -2.81
N ASN A 119 10.63 14.47 -3.71
CA ASN A 119 10.35 14.10 -5.08
C ASN A 119 10.88 12.68 -5.31
N PRO A 120 10.07 11.63 -5.07
CA PRO A 120 10.44 10.29 -5.49
C PRO A 120 10.44 10.21 -7.03
N ASP A 121 11.22 9.29 -7.58
CA ASP A 121 11.23 9.00 -9.02
C ASP A 121 9.94 8.30 -9.46
N LEU A 122 9.40 7.43 -8.59
CA LEU A 122 8.14 6.75 -8.82
C LEU A 122 7.16 6.98 -7.68
N PHE A 123 5.95 7.39 -8.06
CA PHE A 123 4.81 7.39 -7.18
C PHE A 123 3.73 6.39 -7.65
N ALA A 124 3.42 5.40 -6.82
CA ALA A 124 2.42 4.37 -7.11
C ALA A 124 1.22 4.48 -6.15
N SER A 125 0.00 4.45 -6.71
CA SER A 125 -1.21 4.49 -5.92
C SER A 125 -2.30 3.59 -6.49
N VAL A 126 -3.08 3.00 -5.60
CA VAL A 126 -4.28 2.23 -5.96
C VAL A 126 -5.51 3.10 -6.23
N ASN A 127 -5.37 4.43 -6.13
CA ASN A 127 -6.43 5.38 -6.43
C ASN A 127 -5.94 6.40 -7.47
N VAL A 128 -6.51 6.34 -8.68
CA VAL A 128 -6.16 7.24 -9.79
C VAL A 128 -6.38 8.72 -9.46
N ASN A 129 -7.32 9.03 -8.56
CA ASN A 129 -7.56 10.42 -8.15
C ASN A 129 -6.39 10.99 -7.33
N HIS A 130 -5.57 10.14 -6.70
CA HIS A 130 -4.33 10.60 -6.06
C HIS A 130 -3.33 11.08 -7.11
N LEU A 131 -3.18 10.32 -8.21
CA LEU A 131 -2.29 10.65 -9.31
C LEU A 131 -2.72 11.94 -10.03
N LYS A 132 -4.03 12.10 -10.27
CA LYS A 132 -4.58 13.33 -10.86
C LYS A 132 -4.29 14.57 -10.03
N LYS A 133 -4.35 14.46 -8.69
CA LYS A 133 -4.04 15.58 -7.79
C LYS A 133 -2.55 15.92 -7.73
N LEU A 134 -1.67 14.97 -8.02
CA LEU A 134 -0.23 15.16 -8.05
C LEU A 134 0.26 15.83 -9.33
N HIS A 135 -0.46 15.62 -10.44
CA HIS A 135 -0.16 16.21 -11.74
C HIS A 135 -0.87 17.56 -11.96
N ALA A 136 -1.80 17.94 -11.09
CA ALA A 136 -2.55 19.20 -11.17
C ALA A 136 -1.72 20.36 -10.62
#